data_AF-A0A6I9WXG9-F1
#
_entry.id   AF-A0A6I9WXG9-F1
#
_cell.length_a   1.000
_cell.length_b   1.000
_cell.length_c   1.000
_cell.angle_alpha   90.00
_cell.angle_beta   90.00
_cell.angle_gamma   90.00
#
_symmetry.space_group_name_H-M   'P 1'
#
loop_
_entity.id
_entity.type
_entity.pdbx_description
1 polymer ?
#
loop_
_entity_poly.entity_id
_entity_poly.type
_entity_poly.pdbx_seq_one_letter_code
_entity_poly.pdbx_strand_id
1 'polypeptide(L)'
;MAKPPRGKVIMHDPFAMRPFFGYNFGHYLTHWLSMAHVKNAKLPAIFHVNWFRKDSNGKFLWPGFGENSRVLDWILRRIEGEDIAEDSAIGLLPKPGSINIENLKVNVNMTELFRLPKTFWQKEVEDLMKYFDAQVGNDLPEAIVTELTRLSNNVNNL
;
A
#
# COMPACT_ATOMS: atom_id res chain seq x y z
N MET A 1 -2.35 -39.00 -7.52
CA MET A 1 -2.59 -37.75 -8.29
C MET A 1 -2.08 -36.57 -7.48
N ALA A 2 -0.95 -35.97 -7.87
CA ALA A 2 -0.48 -34.74 -7.26
C ALA A 2 -1.40 -33.59 -7.71
N LYS A 3 -1.99 -32.85 -6.76
CA LYS A 3 -2.73 -31.63 -7.07
C LYS A 3 -1.76 -30.66 -7.77
N PRO A 4 -2.14 -30.06 -8.91
CA PRO A 4 -1.32 -29.02 -9.52
C PRO A 4 -1.15 -27.86 -8.52
N PRO A 5 -0.03 -27.13 -8.54
CA PRO A 5 0.13 -25.94 -7.73
C PRO A 5 -1.05 -25.00 -8.03
N ARG A 6 -1.80 -24.64 -6.98
CA ARG A 6 -2.85 -23.61 -7.09
C ARG A 6 -2.17 -22.36 -7.65
N GLY A 7 -2.74 -21.79 -8.72
CA GLY A 7 -2.23 -20.58 -9.36
C GLY A 7 -2.06 -19.42 -8.37
N LYS A 8 -1.41 -18.34 -8.79
CA LYS A 8 -1.15 -17.17 -7.93
C LYS A 8 -2.47 -16.56 -7.42
N VAL A 9 -2.88 -16.93 -6.20
CA VAL A 9 -4.02 -16.34 -5.50
C VAL A 9 -3.49 -15.15 -4.70
N ILE A 10 -4.09 -13.98 -4.91
CA ILE A 10 -3.84 -12.82 -4.05
C ILE A 10 -4.53 -13.11 -2.72
N MET A 11 -3.79 -13.03 -1.62
CA MET A 11 -4.30 -13.22 -0.28
C MET A 11 -4.04 -11.96 0.53
N HIS A 12 -5.05 -11.50 1.26
CA HIS A 12 -4.85 -10.45 2.25
C HIS A 12 -3.92 -10.96 3.35
N ASP A 13 -2.89 -10.19 3.65
CA ASP A 13 -1.91 -10.46 4.71
C ASP A 13 -1.65 -9.17 5.50
N PRO A 14 -2.57 -8.79 6.41
CA PRO A 14 -2.46 -7.55 7.16
C PRO A 14 -1.16 -7.53 7.96
N PHE A 15 -0.36 -6.47 7.79
CA PHE A 15 0.95 -6.28 8.45
C PHE A 15 1.96 -7.43 8.22
N ALA A 16 1.75 -8.30 7.22
CA ALA A 16 2.49 -9.57 7.08
C ALA A 16 2.39 -10.48 8.33
N MET A 17 1.31 -10.31 9.11
CA MET A 17 1.10 -10.95 10.41
C MET A 17 -0.01 -12.01 10.38
N ARG A 18 -0.63 -12.30 9.23
CA ARG A 18 -1.76 -13.23 9.14
C ARG A 18 -1.50 -14.60 9.80
N PRO A 19 -0.36 -15.27 9.59
CA PRO A 19 -0.09 -16.55 10.26
C PRO A 19 0.49 -16.40 11.67
N PHE A 20 0.66 -15.17 12.16
CA PHE A 20 1.42 -14.84 13.37
C PHE A 20 0.61 -14.06 14.43
N PHE A 21 -0.69 -13.84 14.22
CA PHE A 21 -1.53 -13.19 15.23
C PHE A 21 -1.61 -14.03 16.51
N GLY A 22 -1.12 -13.48 17.61
CA GLY A 22 -1.18 -14.10 18.94
C GLY A 22 -2.48 -13.80 19.71
N TYR A 23 -3.34 -12.92 19.18
CA TYR A 23 -4.63 -12.52 19.75
C TYR A 23 -5.54 -11.96 18.66
N ASN A 24 -6.76 -11.52 19.03
CA ASN A 24 -7.76 -10.97 18.12
C ASN A 24 -7.19 -9.85 17.22
N PHE A 25 -7.45 -9.93 15.91
CA PHE A 25 -6.93 -8.99 14.92
C PHE A 25 -7.52 -7.57 15.06
N GLY A 26 -8.80 -7.43 15.42
CA GLY A 26 -9.41 -6.13 15.70
C GLY A 26 -8.73 -5.42 16.87
N HIS A 27 -8.45 -6.16 17.95
CA HIS A 27 -7.67 -5.63 19.08
C HIS A 27 -6.24 -5.26 18.67
N TYR A 28 -5.63 -5.99 17.74
CA TYR A 28 -4.31 -5.65 17.22
C TYR A 28 -4.33 -4.31 16.47
N LEU A 29 -5.36 -4.06 15.68
CA LEU A 29 -5.57 -2.76 15.02
C LEU A 29 -5.79 -1.65 16.05
N THR A 30 -6.63 -1.89 17.08
CA THR A 30 -6.83 -0.94 18.18
C THR A 30 -5.52 -0.62 18.90
N HIS A 31 -4.67 -1.62 19.13
CA HIS A 31 -3.38 -1.42 19.76
C HIS A 31 -2.46 -0.53 18.92
N TRP A 32 -2.38 -0.75 17.60
CA TRP A 32 -1.63 0.13 16.69
C TRP A 32 -2.15 1.57 16.71
N LEU A 33 -3.47 1.76 16.67
CA LEU A 33 -4.09 3.08 16.73
C LEU A 33 -3.78 3.80 18.06
N SER A 34 -3.72 3.05 19.17
CA SER A 34 -3.42 3.62 20.49
C SER A 34 -2.04 4.26 20.59
N MET A 35 -1.09 3.90 19.71
CA MET A 35 0.25 4.49 19.66
C MET A 35 0.22 5.99 19.39
N ALA A 36 -0.83 6.49 18.71
CA ALA A 36 -1.02 7.92 18.47
C ALA A 36 -1.27 8.73 19.76
N HIS A 37 -1.69 8.07 20.85
CA HIS A 37 -1.98 8.70 22.14
C HIS A 37 -0.83 8.59 23.14
N VAL A 38 0.28 7.95 22.75
CA VAL A 38 1.46 7.84 23.61
C VAL A 38 2.14 9.21 23.74
N LYS A 39 2.30 9.67 24.98
CA LYS A 39 2.91 10.97 25.27
C LYS A 39 4.31 11.07 24.70
N ASN A 40 4.59 12.16 23.98
CA ASN A 40 5.87 12.44 23.32
C ASN A 40 6.30 11.40 22.28
N ALA A 41 5.38 10.60 21.74
CA ALA A 41 5.69 9.65 20.68
C ALA A 41 6.13 10.38 19.39
N LYS A 42 7.27 9.96 18.85
CA LYS A 42 7.72 10.33 17.50
C LYS A 42 7.24 9.25 16.54
N LEU A 43 6.03 9.41 16.02
CA LEU A 43 5.43 8.42 15.12
C LEU A 43 6.20 8.37 13.80
N PRO A 44 6.56 7.16 13.32
CA PRO A 44 7.21 7.03 12.02
C PRO A 44 6.20 7.31 10.90
N ALA A 45 6.70 7.81 9.77
CA ALA A 45 5.92 7.83 8.54
C ALA A 45 5.70 6.39 8.05
N ILE A 46 4.50 6.12 7.51
CA ILE A 46 4.09 4.81 6.99
C ILE A 46 4.06 4.88 5.47
N PHE A 47 4.68 3.90 4.81
CA PHE A 47 4.74 3.80 3.36
C PHE A 47 4.30 2.41 2.89
N HIS A 48 3.67 2.35 1.72
CA HIS A 48 3.34 1.11 1.03
C HIS A 48 4.08 1.07 -0.32
N VAL A 49 4.76 -0.03 -0.62
CA VAL A 49 5.55 -0.20 -1.85
C VAL A 49 5.09 -1.42 -2.62
N ASN A 50 5.22 -1.38 -3.95
CA ASN A 50 4.94 -2.53 -4.81
C ASN A 50 6.05 -2.70 -5.86
N TRP A 51 7.00 -3.59 -5.57
CA TRP A 51 8.09 -3.95 -6.50
C TRP A 51 7.66 -4.87 -7.64
N PHE A 52 6.44 -5.42 -7.56
CA PHE A 52 6.00 -6.53 -8.39
C PHE A 52 4.93 -6.14 -9.41
N ARG A 53 4.66 -4.84 -9.57
CA ARG A 53 3.72 -4.33 -10.57
C ARG A 53 4.19 -4.73 -11.97
N LYS A 54 3.26 -5.24 -12.78
CA LYS A 54 3.51 -5.70 -14.14
C LYS A 54 2.72 -4.89 -15.16
N ASP A 55 3.25 -4.80 -16.37
CA ASP A 55 2.54 -4.26 -17.53
C ASP A 55 1.55 -5.29 -18.11
N SER A 56 0.83 -4.88 -19.16
CA SER A 56 -0.11 -5.75 -19.90
C SER A 56 0.56 -6.97 -20.54
N ASN A 57 1.87 -6.95 -20.73
CA ASN A 57 2.66 -8.04 -21.30
C ASN A 57 3.23 -8.96 -20.19
N GLY A 58 2.94 -8.69 -18.92
CA GLY A 58 3.41 -9.46 -17.78
C GLY A 58 4.86 -9.17 -17.36
N LYS A 59 5.50 -8.14 -17.91
CA LYS A 59 6.84 -7.68 -17.56
C LYS A 59 6.78 -6.77 -16.33
N PHE A 60 7.74 -6.88 -15.42
CA PHE A 60 7.85 -5.97 -14.29
C PHE A 60 8.12 -4.54 -14.77
N LEU A 61 7.36 -3.58 -14.23
CA LEU A 61 7.52 -2.16 -14.52
C LEU A 61 8.75 -1.57 -13.81
N TRP A 62 9.10 -2.13 -12.64
CA TRP A 62 10.26 -1.70 -11.86
C TRP A 62 11.36 -2.79 -11.86
N PRO A 63 12.64 -2.44 -12.05
CA PRO A 63 13.74 -3.41 -12.07
C PRO A 63 13.97 -4.14 -10.74
N GLY A 64 13.62 -3.53 -9.61
CA GLY A 64 13.74 -4.16 -8.29
C GLY A 64 15.18 -4.26 -7.77
N PHE A 65 15.38 -5.12 -6.76
CA PHE A 65 16.68 -5.42 -6.15
C PHE A 65 17.42 -4.16 -5.68
N GLY A 66 18.67 -3.95 -6.11
CA GLY A 66 19.47 -2.79 -5.74
C GLY A 66 18.87 -1.46 -6.17
N GLU A 67 18.04 -1.44 -7.22
CA GLU A 67 17.38 -0.22 -7.68
C GLU A 67 16.29 0.26 -6.70
N ASN A 68 15.83 -0.61 -5.78
CA ASN A 68 14.90 -0.20 -4.71
C ASN A 68 15.50 0.86 -3.78
N SER A 69 16.83 1.00 -3.73
CA SER A 69 17.51 2.08 -3.02
C SER A 69 17.02 3.48 -3.43
N ARG A 70 16.60 3.66 -4.70
CA ARG A 70 16.05 4.94 -5.21
C ARG A 70 14.72 5.32 -4.58
N VAL A 71 13.92 4.33 -4.21
CA VAL A 71 12.65 4.58 -3.50
C VAL A 71 12.90 4.80 -2.02
N LEU A 72 13.91 4.14 -1.43
CA LEU A 72 14.33 4.43 -0.06
C LEU A 72 14.90 5.85 0.07
N ASP A 73 15.69 6.31 -0.91
CA ASP A 73 16.14 7.70 -1.02
C ASP A 73 14.97 8.68 -0.99
N TRP A 74 13.95 8.44 -1.83
CA TRP A 74 12.72 9.25 -1.83
C TRP A 74 12.00 9.23 -0.47
N ILE A 75 11.91 8.08 0.19
CA ILE A 75 11.31 7.96 1.53
C ILE A 75 12.07 8.79 2.56
N LEU A 76 13.41 8.74 2.55
CA LEU A 76 14.24 9.52 3.48
C LEU A 76 14.03 11.03 3.28
N ARG A 77 14.07 11.49 2.04
CA ARG A 77 13.81 12.89 1.67
C ARG A 77 12.39 13.35 2.06
N ARG A 78 11.40 12.46 1.97
CA ARG A 78 10.03 12.72 2.49
C ARG A 78 10.01 12.88 4.00
N ILE A 79 10.74 12.04 4.73
CA ILE A 79 10.87 12.14 6.20
C ILE A 79 11.57 13.44 6.60
N GLU A 80 12.52 13.92 5.80
CA GLU A 80 13.21 15.20 5.97
C GLU A 80 12.35 16.43 5.61
N GLY A 81 11.15 16.21 5.05
CA GLY A 81 10.18 17.27 4.78
C GLY A 81 10.28 17.88 3.37
N GLU A 82 10.98 17.24 2.43
CA GLU A 82 11.08 17.74 1.06
C GLU A 82 9.72 17.66 0.33
N ASP A 83 9.42 18.69 -0.47
CA ASP A 83 8.17 18.81 -1.23
C ASP A 83 8.19 18.02 -2.56
N ILE A 84 8.31 16.70 -2.42
CA ILE A 84 8.50 15.74 -3.51
C ILE A 84 7.35 14.73 -3.66
N ALA A 85 6.21 15.02 -3.05
CA ALA A 85 5.00 14.22 -3.15
C ALA A 85 3.78 15.04 -3.56
N GLU A 86 2.84 14.41 -4.26
CA GLU A 86 1.56 14.97 -4.66
C GLU A 86 0.39 14.10 -4.15
N ASP A 87 -0.75 14.74 -3.92
CA ASP A 87 -1.95 14.04 -3.47
C ASP A 87 -2.52 13.12 -4.56
N SER A 88 -3.00 11.95 -4.13
CA SER A 88 -3.73 11.01 -4.96
C SER A 88 -4.86 10.36 -4.17
N ALA A 89 -5.73 9.61 -4.85
CA ALA A 89 -6.86 8.94 -4.19
C ALA A 89 -6.44 7.94 -3.09
N ILE A 90 -5.19 7.44 -3.14
CA ILE A 90 -4.66 6.42 -2.24
C ILE A 90 -3.62 6.97 -1.24
N GLY A 91 -3.49 8.29 -1.14
CA GLY A 91 -2.48 8.98 -0.36
C GLY A 91 -1.43 9.68 -1.23
N LEU A 92 -0.26 9.95 -0.66
CA LEU A 92 0.80 10.70 -1.33
C LEU A 92 1.60 9.82 -2.30
N LEU A 93 1.76 10.29 -3.54
CA LEU A 93 2.61 9.67 -4.55
C LEU A 93 3.83 10.55 -4.86
N PRO A 94 4.93 9.97 -5.39
CA PRO A 94 6.07 10.75 -5.86
C PRO A 94 5.67 11.72 -6.98
N LYS A 95 6.03 13.01 -6.86
CA LYS A 95 5.90 13.97 -7.97
C LYS A 95 6.70 13.49 -9.19
N PRO A 96 6.31 13.84 -10.42
CA PRO A 96 7.12 13.58 -11.60
C PRO A 96 8.57 14.07 -11.43
N GLY A 97 9.53 13.19 -11.69
CA GLY A 97 10.97 13.50 -11.56
C GLY A 97 11.54 13.47 -10.14
N SER A 98 10.74 13.21 -9.11
CA SER A 98 11.23 13.16 -7.72
C SER A 98 12.03 11.90 -7.38
N ILE A 99 11.77 10.78 -8.08
CA ILE A 99 12.56 9.55 -7.97
C ILE A 99 13.71 9.63 -8.97
N ASN A 100 14.94 9.44 -8.46
CA ASN A 100 16.12 9.40 -9.30
C ASN A 100 16.09 8.16 -10.21
N ILE A 101 15.99 8.37 -11.52
CA ILE A 101 16.04 7.33 -12.56
C ILE A 101 17.32 7.37 -13.41
N GLU A 102 18.30 8.18 -13.02
CA GLU A 102 19.59 8.29 -13.71
C GLU A 102 20.32 6.95 -13.71
N ASN A 103 20.96 6.64 -14.85
CA ASN A 103 21.73 5.42 -15.08
C ASN A 103 20.95 4.10 -14.91
N LEU A 104 19.61 4.14 -14.91
CA LEU A 104 18.81 2.92 -15.04
C LEU A 104 19.05 2.30 -16.41
N LYS A 105 19.46 1.03 -16.42
CA LYS A 105 19.65 0.25 -17.65
C LYS A 105 18.35 -0.05 -18.40
N VAL A 106 17.22 0.12 -17.71
CA VAL A 106 15.88 -0.10 -18.26
C VAL A 106 15.12 1.21 -18.30
N ASN A 107 14.42 1.44 -19.41
CA ASN A 107 13.48 2.55 -19.49
C ASN A 107 12.22 2.20 -18.70
N VAL A 108 12.01 2.89 -17.57
CA VAL A 108 10.85 2.69 -16.69
C VAL A 108 9.74 3.63 -17.12
N ASN A 109 8.55 3.07 -17.41
CA ASN A 109 7.36 3.86 -17.65
C ASN A 109 6.78 4.34 -16.30
N MET A 110 7.21 5.51 -15.85
CA MET A 110 6.79 6.10 -14.57
C MET A 110 5.28 6.38 -14.53
N THR A 111 4.70 6.82 -15.65
CA THR A 111 3.25 7.06 -15.75
C THR A 111 2.45 5.78 -15.49
N GLU A 112 2.82 4.67 -16.13
CA GLU A 112 2.13 3.39 -15.89
C GLU A 112 2.44 2.83 -14.51
N LEU A 113 3.65 3.04 -13.98
CA LEU A 113 4.08 2.59 -12.65
C LEU A 113 3.20 3.18 -11.54
N PHE A 114 2.80 4.44 -11.68
CA PHE A 114 1.97 5.16 -10.71
C PHE A 114 0.50 5.30 -11.12
N ARG A 115 0.09 4.75 -12.27
CA ARG A 115 -1.31 4.82 -12.73
C ARG A 115 -2.26 4.21 -11.70
N LEU A 116 -3.40 4.87 -11.47
CA LEU A 116 -4.48 4.41 -10.58
C LEU A 116 -5.77 4.15 -11.38
N PRO A 117 -5.96 2.96 -11.97
CA PRO A 117 -7.19 2.67 -12.71
C PRO A 117 -8.39 2.67 -11.76
N LYS A 118 -9.37 3.55 -12.00
CA LYS A 118 -10.56 3.70 -11.15
C LYS A 118 -11.29 2.38 -10.89
N THR A 119 -11.57 1.61 -11.94
CA THR A 119 -12.29 0.32 -11.84
C THR A 119 -11.53 -0.72 -11.02
N PHE A 120 -10.19 -0.71 -11.06
CA PHE A 120 -9.38 -1.58 -10.22
C PHE A 120 -9.52 -1.20 -8.75
N TRP A 121 -9.38 0.09 -8.42
CA TRP A 121 -9.46 0.56 -7.04
C TRP A 121 -10.86 0.47 -6.45
N GLN A 122 -11.91 0.65 -7.24
CA GLN A 122 -13.30 0.42 -6.79
C GLN A 122 -13.48 -1.03 -6.32
N LYS A 123 -12.99 -1.98 -7.13
CA LYS A 123 -13.01 -3.39 -6.77
C LYS A 123 -12.15 -3.68 -5.53
N GLU A 124 -10.96 -3.10 -5.45
CA GLU A 124 -10.07 -3.29 -4.29
C GLU A 124 -10.74 -2.82 -2.99
N VAL A 125 -11.41 -1.65 -3.01
CA VAL A 125 -12.15 -1.15 -1.85
C VAL A 125 -13.29 -2.09 -1.47
N GLU A 126 -14.07 -2.59 -2.44
CA GLU A 126 -15.13 -3.56 -2.16
C GLU A 126 -14.58 -4.86 -1.56
N ASP A 127 -13.47 -5.36 -2.07
CA ASP A 127 -12.83 -6.59 -1.59
C ASP A 127 -12.25 -6.39 -0.18
N LEU A 128 -11.66 -5.22 0.11
CA LEU A 128 -11.21 -4.85 1.46
C LEU A 128 -12.37 -4.76 2.46
N MET A 129 -13.49 -4.14 2.08
CA MET A 129 -14.67 -4.05 2.94
C MET A 129 -15.21 -5.44 3.29
N LYS A 130 -15.35 -6.32 2.29
CA LYS A 130 -15.76 -7.73 2.51
C LYS A 130 -14.77 -8.48 3.38
N TYR A 131 -13.46 -8.25 3.18
CA TYR A 131 -12.41 -8.89 3.97
C TYR A 131 -12.49 -8.49 5.45
N PHE A 132 -12.56 -7.18 5.74
CA PHE A 132 -12.61 -6.70 7.12
C PHE A 132 -13.92 -7.11 7.82
N ASP A 133 -15.06 -7.06 7.12
CA ASP A 133 -16.33 -7.56 7.65
C ASP A 133 -16.24 -9.05 8.01
N ALA A 134 -15.72 -9.88 7.10
CA ALA A 134 -15.62 -11.31 7.31
C ALA A 134 -14.55 -11.75 8.33
N GLN A 135 -13.45 -10.99 8.49
CA GLN A 135 -12.33 -11.39 9.37
C GLN A 135 -12.34 -10.70 10.73
N VAL A 136 -12.92 -9.51 10.84
CA VAL A 136 -12.90 -8.70 12.06
C VAL A 136 -14.32 -8.42 12.55
N GLY A 137 -15.26 -8.20 11.63
CA GLY A 137 -16.66 -7.95 11.95
C GLY A 137 -16.83 -6.80 12.93
N ASN A 138 -17.52 -7.06 14.04
CA ASN A 138 -17.83 -6.06 15.07
C ASN A 138 -16.60 -5.54 15.83
N ASP A 139 -15.46 -6.24 15.78
CA ASP A 139 -14.22 -5.80 16.45
C ASP A 139 -13.41 -4.79 15.60
N LEU A 140 -13.91 -4.42 14.42
CA LEU A 140 -13.22 -3.50 13.52
C LEU A 140 -13.25 -2.08 14.11
N PRO A 141 -12.09 -1.44 14.35
CA PRO A 141 -12.08 -0.11 14.92
C PRO A 141 -12.72 0.92 13.98
N GLU A 142 -13.51 1.83 14.53
CA GLU A 142 -14.20 2.90 13.78
C GLU A 142 -13.25 3.75 12.93
N ALA A 143 -12.02 3.98 13.41
CA ALA A 143 -10.99 4.68 12.65
C ALA A 143 -10.65 3.96 11.34
N ILE A 144 -10.61 2.63 11.32
CA ILE A 144 -10.34 1.84 10.11
C ILE A 144 -11.53 1.90 9.15
N VAL A 145 -12.77 1.87 9.68
CA VAL A 145 -13.99 2.08 8.88
C VAL A 145 -13.96 3.45 8.20
N THR A 146 -13.60 4.49 8.95
CA THR A 146 -13.48 5.86 8.45
C THR A 146 -12.46 5.95 7.31
N GLU A 147 -11.30 5.30 7.46
CA GLU A 147 -10.29 5.24 6.40
C GLU A 147 -10.76 4.50 5.14
N LEU A 148 -11.49 3.40 5.29
CA LEU A 148 -12.09 2.68 4.17
C LEU A 148 -13.13 3.54 3.44
N THR A 149 -13.99 4.24 4.18
CA THR A 149 -14.97 5.17 3.61
C THR A 149 -14.29 6.33 2.88
N ARG A 150 -13.24 6.90 3.47
CA ARG A 150 -12.44 7.96 2.85
C ARG A 150 -11.81 7.49 1.54
N LEU A 151 -11.19 6.32 1.54
CA LEU A 151 -10.61 5.71 0.34
C LEU A 151 -11.68 5.49 -0.74
N SER A 152 -12.84 4.95 -0.37
CA SER A 152 -13.96 4.73 -1.29
C SER A 152 -14.39 6.04 -1.98
N ASN A 153 -14.57 7.11 -1.20
CA ASN A 153 -14.96 8.42 -1.73
C ASN A 153 -13.89 9.00 -2.67
N ASN A 154 -12.62 8.94 -2.26
CA ASN A 154 -11.50 9.41 -3.08
C ASN A 154 -11.44 8.67 -4.43
N VAL A 155 -11.58 7.34 -4.41
CA VAL A 155 -11.56 6.50 -5.60
C VAL A 155 -12.75 6.78 -6.52
N ASN A 156 -13.93 7.05 -5.96
CA ASN A 156 -15.11 7.41 -6.75
C ASN A 156 -14.97 8.79 -7.44
N ASN A 157 -14.10 9.65 -6.92
CA ASN A 157 -13.79 10.96 -7.48
C ASN A 157 -12.56 10.98 -8.42
N LEU A 158 -11.92 9.83 -8.67
CA LEU A 158 -10.90 9.66 -9.73
C LEU A 158 -11.47 9.89 -11.14
#